data_AF-A0A259GWM0-F1
#
_entry.id   AF-A0A259GWM0-F1
#
_cell.length_a   1.000
_cell.length_b   1.000
_cell.length_c   1.000
_cell.angle_alpha   90.00
_cell.angle_beta   90.00
_cell.angle_gamma   90.00
#
_symmetry.space_group_name_H-M   'P 1'
#
loop_
_entity.id
_entity.type
_entity.pdbx_description
1 polymer ?
#
loop_
_entity_poly.entity_id
_entity_poly.type
_entity_poly.pdbx_seq_one_letter_code
_entity_poly.pdbx_strand_id
1 'polypeptide(L)'
;MAGRFFDQWQVGDVIAHEIRRTVTETDNLLFSTMTHNPQPLHIDAEAAKASEFGQILVNGTFTFALMVGLSVGDTTLGTLVANLGYEKLIMPK
;
A
#
# COMPACT_ATOMS: atom_id res chain seq x y z
N MET A 1 0.13 18.55 -2.23
CA MET A 1 0.05 19.44 -3.41
C MET A 1 -1.05 18.93 -4.34
N ALA A 2 -1.42 19.64 -5.40
CA ALA A 2 -2.22 19.03 -6.47
C ALA A 2 -1.32 18.13 -7.33
N GLY A 3 -1.89 17.13 -8.00
CA GLY A 3 -1.15 16.29 -8.95
C GLY A 3 -0.56 17.13 -10.10
N ARG A 4 0.37 16.54 -10.86
CA ARG A 4 0.97 17.20 -12.03
C ARG A 4 0.36 16.69 -13.32
N PHE A 5 0.26 17.57 -14.30
CA PHE A 5 -0.09 17.22 -15.68
C PHE A 5 1.10 16.59 -16.40
N PHE A 6 0.83 15.92 -17.51
CA PHE A 6 1.81 15.11 -18.25
C PHE A 6 3.06 15.90 -18.65
N ASP A 7 2.89 17.14 -19.10
CA ASP A 7 3.94 18.05 -19.59
C ASP A 7 4.81 18.65 -18.48
N GLN A 8 4.43 18.46 -17.22
CA GLN A 8 5.19 18.93 -16.06
C GLN A 8 6.16 17.87 -15.52
N TRP A 9 6.11 16.64 -16.04
CA TRP A 9 6.98 15.55 -15.64
C TRP A 9 8.29 15.53 -16.43
N GLN A 10 9.38 15.19 -15.74
CA GLN A 10 10.65 14.87 -16.36
C GLN A 10 11.08 13.46 -15.97
N VAL A 11 11.67 12.73 -16.92
CA VAL A 11 12.24 11.41 -16.62
C VAL A 11 13.35 11.57 -15.58
N GLY A 12 13.23 10.82 -14.48
CA GLY A 12 14.15 10.91 -13.35
C GLY A 12 13.65 11.78 -12.19
N ASP A 13 12.45 12.37 -12.28
CA ASP A 13 11.84 13.06 -11.16
C ASP A 13 11.75 12.16 -9.91
N VAL A 14 12.18 12.70 -8.76
CA VAL A 14 12.13 12.03 -7.46
C VAL A 14 11.20 12.82 -6.55
N ILE A 15 10.24 12.14 -5.94
CA ILE A 15 9.28 12.74 -5.01
C ILE A 15 9.53 12.16 -3.62
N ALA A 16 9.77 13.05 -2.65
CA ALA A 16 9.72 12.71 -1.24
C ALA A 16 8.31 13.03 -0.72
N HIS A 17 7.46 12.01 -0.58
CA HIS A 17 6.10 12.18 -0.07
C HIS A 17 6.12 12.62 1.40
N GLU A 18 5.41 13.69 1.72
CA GLU A 18 5.39 14.27 3.08
C GLU A 18 4.55 13.42 4.05
N ILE A 19 3.50 12.77 3.54
CA ILE A 19 2.55 12.03 4.36
C ILE A 19 3.25 10.83 5.02
N ARG A 20 3.08 10.74 6.34
CA ARG A 20 3.48 9.59 7.15
C ARG A 20 2.26 9.02 7.84
N ARG A 21 2.19 7.70 7.91
CA ARG A 21 1.05 7.02 8.51
C ARG A 21 1.52 5.80 9.30
N THR A 22 1.05 5.71 10.55
CA THR A 22 1.18 4.49 11.35
C THR A 22 0.16 3.48 10.87
N VAL A 23 0.60 2.26 10.58
CA VAL A 23 -0.27 1.12 10.30
C VAL A 23 -0.62 0.44 11.62
N THR A 24 -1.90 0.16 11.81
CA THR A 24 -2.43 -0.51 13.00
C THR A 24 -3.05 -1.84 12.63
N GLU A 25 -3.36 -2.67 13.64
CA GLU A 25 -4.08 -3.92 13.45
C GLU A 25 -5.44 -3.72 12.77
N THR A 26 -6.15 -2.63 13.12
CA THR A 26 -7.45 -2.29 12.53
C THR A 26 -7.36 -2.13 11.02
N ASP A 27 -6.28 -1.53 10.50
CA ASP A 27 -6.09 -1.35 9.06
C ASP A 27 -6.02 -2.70 8.33
N ASN A 28 -5.23 -3.61 8.89
CA ASN A 28 -5.05 -4.96 8.38
C ASN A 28 -6.35 -5.77 8.47
N LEU A 29 -7.08 -5.67 9.59
CA LEU A 29 -8.37 -6.35 9.77
C LEU A 29 -9.41 -5.86 8.75
N LEU A 30 -9.56 -4.54 8.63
CA LEU A 30 -10.51 -3.93 7.70
C LEU A 30 -10.19 -4.32 6.25
N PHE A 31 -8.92 -4.22 5.86
CA PHE A 31 -8.51 -4.53 4.50
C PHE A 31 -8.65 -6.02 4.17
N SER A 32 -8.21 -6.90 5.06
CA SER A 32 -8.33 -8.35 4.86
C SER A 32 -9.79 -8.80 4.81
N THR A 33 -10.67 -8.19 5.61
CA THR A 33 -12.11 -8.47 5.56
C THR A 33 -12.76 -7.93 4.28
N MET A 34 -12.45 -6.68 3.91
CA MET A 34 -13.02 -6.03 2.72
C MET A 34 -12.64 -6.74 1.41
N THR A 35 -11.42 -7.28 1.36
CA THR A 35 -10.92 -8.03 0.20
C THR A 35 -11.18 -9.53 0.29
N HIS A 36 -11.82 -10.00 1.37
CA HIS A 36 -12.07 -11.41 1.66
C HIS A 36 -10.81 -12.27 1.54
N ASN A 37 -9.71 -11.82 2.13
CA ASN A 37 -8.46 -12.58 2.20
C ASN A 37 -8.43 -13.41 3.50
N PRO A 38 -8.59 -14.75 3.43
CA PRO A 38 -8.69 -15.60 4.61
C PRO A 38 -7.32 -16.10 5.13
N GLN A 39 -6.20 -15.58 4.64
CA GLN A 39 -4.86 -16.04 5.03
C GLN A 39 -4.64 -15.89 6.55
N PRO A 40 -4.46 -17.00 7.30
CA PRO A 40 -4.34 -16.97 8.76
C PRO A 40 -3.25 -16.05 9.30
N LEU A 41 -2.12 -15.90 8.59
CA LEU A 41 -1.04 -14.98 9.01
C LEU A 41 -1.49 -13.52 9.20
N HIS A 42 -2.61 -13.12 8.60
CA HIS A 42 -3.15 -11.77 8.69
C HIS A 42 -4.28 -11.63 9.71
N ILE A 43 -4.94 -12.70 10.15
CA ILE A 43 -6.19 -12.61 10.91
C ILE A 43 -6.34 -13.61 12.07
N ASP A 44 -5.39 -14.52 12.23
CA ASP A 44 -5.40 -15.53 13.30
C ASP A 44 -4.13 -15.41 14.14
N ALA A 45 -4.28 -14.93 15.37
CA ALA A 45 -3.15 -14.67 16.26
C ALA A 45 -2.46 -15.97 16.72
N GLU A 46 -3.19 -17.08 16.86
CA GLU A 46 -2.62 -18.37 17.27
C GLU A 46 -1.83 -18.99 16.11
N ALA A 47 -2.39 -18.95 14.90
CA ALA A 47 -1.67 -19.40 13.71
C ALA A 47 -0.41 -18.54 13.45
N ALA A 48 -0.52 -17.22 13.60
CA ALA A 48 0.59 -16.30 13.39
C ALA A 48 1.70 -16.45 14.45
N LYS A 49 1.34 -16.75 15.71
CA LYS A 49 2.29 -17.07 16.78
C LYS A 49 3.15 -18.31 16.47
N ALA A 50 2.59 -19.28 15.77
CA ALA A 50 3.32 -20.48 15.33
C ALA A 50 4.21 -20.25 14.09
N SER A 51 4.09 -19.09 13.43
CA SER A 51 4.92 -18.73 12.28
C SER A 51 6.31 -18.23 12.70
N GLU A 52 7.22 -18.09 11.74
CA GLU A 52 8.56 -17.51 11.96
C GLU A 52 8.53 -16.05 12.47
N PHE A 53 7.41 -15.35 12.28
CA PHE A 53 7.23 -13.96 12.68
C PHE A 53 6.72 -13.81 14.12
N GLY A 54 6.11 -14.87 14.68
CA GLY A 54 5.57 -14.90 16.04
C GLY A 54 4.40 -13.95 16.32
N GLN A 55 3.88 -13.26 15.31
CA GLN A 55 2.81 -12.27 15.41
C GLN A 55 2.09 -12.09 14.07
N ILE A 56 0.92 -11.45 14.10
CA ILE A 56 0.16 -11.09 12.90
C ILE A 56 1.04 -10.24 11.97
N LEU A 57 1.04 -10.62 10.69
CA LEU A 57 1.62 -9.79 9.64
C LEU A 57 0.55 -8.97 8.95
N VAL A 58 0.88 -7.72 8.63
CA VAL A 58 0.02 -6.89 7.79
C VAL A 58 -0.10 -7.52 6.41
N ASN A 59 -1.31 -7.53 5.88
CA ASN A 59 -1.60 -8.00 4.53
C ASN A 59 -0.73 -7.27 3.50
N GLY A 60 0.03 -8.03 2.71
CA GLY A 60 0.96 -7.44 1.73
C GLY A 60 0.25 -6.56 0.69
N THR A 61 -0.98 -6.90 0.30
CA THR A 61 -1.74 -6.09 -0.65
C THR A 61 -2.26 -4.79 -0.03
N PHE A 62 -2.50 -4.75 1.29
CA PHE A 62 -2.75 -3.50 2.01
C PHE A 62 -1.52 -2.58 1.95
N THR A 63 -0.33 -3.12 2.24
CA THR A 63 0.92 -2.34 2.20
C THR A 63 1.13 -1.73 0.82
N PHE A 64 0.91 -2.52 -0.24
CA PHE A 64 0.97 -2.04 -1.61
C PHE A 64 -0.08 -0.95 -1.91
N ALA A 65 -1.35 -1.19 -1.56
CA ALA A 65 -2.42 -0.23 -1.79
C ALA A 65 -2.20 1.09 -1.02
N LEU A 66 -1.66 1.01 0.20
CA LEU A 66 -1.30 2.18 0.99
C LEU A 66 -0.20 3.01 0.31
N MET A 67 0.87 2.37 -0.18
CA MET A 67 1.93 3.06 -0.92
C MET A 67 1.40 3.82 -2.14
N VAL A 68 0.53 3.18 -2.94
CA VAL A 68 -0.12 3.84 -4.08
C VAL A 68 -0.97 5.02 -3.61
N GLY A 69 -1.78 4.84 -2.56
CA GLY A 69 -2.63 5.90 -2.02
C GLY A 69 -1.84 7.11 -1.54
N LEU A 70 -0.69 6.90 -0.88
CA LEU A 70 0.19 7.98 -0.41
C LEU A 70 0.76 8.79 -1.58
N SER A 71 1.06 8.16 -2.71
CA SER A 71 1.64 8.87 -3.86
C SER A 71 0.62 9.70 -4.63
N VAL A 72 -0.69 9.42 -4.52
CA VAL A 72 -1.73 10.07 -5.32
C VAL A 72 -1.69 11.59 -5.19
N GLY A 73 -1.55 12.10 -3.95
CA GLY A 73 -1.56 13.53 -3.68
C GLY A 73 -0.49 14.30 -4.46
N ASP A 74 0.71 13.75 -4.58
CA ASP A 74 1.84 14.42 -5.24
C ASP A 74 1.98 14.08 -6.72
N THR A 75 1.25 13.07 -7.20
CA THR A 75 1.38 12.57 -8.57
C THR A 75 0.16 12.90 -9.43
N THR A 76 -1.01 12.45 -9.01
CA THR A 76 -2.12 12.15 -9.93
C THR A 76 -3.45 12.75 -9.49
N LEU A 77 -3.51 13.31 -8.27
CA LEU A 77 -4.72 13.90 -7.71
C LEU A 77 -5.23 15.04 -8.60
N GLY A 78 -6.34 14.80 -9.28
CA GLY A 78 -7.00 15.77 -10.17
C GLY A 78 -6.43 15.84 -11.59
N THR A 79 -5.41 15.04 -11.93
CA THR A 79 -4.75 15.08 -13.24
C THR A 79 -4.81 13.75 -13.99
N LEU A 80 -4.93 12.63 -13.28
CA LEU A 80 -4.97 11.29 -13.88
C LEU A 80 -6.36 10.93 -14.38
N VAL A 81 -6.42 10.36 -15.59
CA VAL A 81 -7.65 9.77 -16.14
C VAL A 81 -7.86 8.35 -15.60
N ALA A 82 -6.85 7.49 -15.69
CA ALA A 82 -6.90 6.12 -15.17
C ALA A 82 -5.48 5.59 -14.91
N ASN A 83 -5.33 4.74 -13.88
CA ASN A 83 -4.15 3.92 -13.72
C ASN A 83 -4.29 2.66 -14.58
N LEU A 84 -3.34 2.43 -15.50
CA LEU A 84 -3.44 1.35 -16.48
C LEU A 84 -2.83 0.03 -16.00
N GLY A 85 -2.04 0.05 -14.92
CA GLY A 85 -1.47 -1.16 -14.37
C GLY A 85 -0.23 -0.93 -13.52
N TYR A 86 0.33 -2.03 -13.05
CA TYR A 86 1.57 -2.06 -12.28
C TYR A 86 2.52 -3.06 -12.93
N GLU A 87 3.75 -2.64 -13.19
CA GLU A 87 4.73 -3.49 -13.89
C GLU A 87 5.33 -4.55 -12.97
N LYS A 88 5.78 -4.14 -11.77
CA LYS A 88 6.53 -5.01 -10.86
C LYS A 88 6.24 -4.67 -9.41
N LEU A 89 5.89 -5.69 -8.63
CA LEU A 89 5.72 -5.62 -7.17
C LEU A 89 6.59 -6.68 -6.52
N ILE A 90 7.49 -6.26 -5.63
CA ILE A 90 8.34 -7.15 -4.83
C ILE A 90 8.15 -6.79 -3.37
N MET A 91 7.86 -7.79 -2.54
CA MET A 91 7.99 -7.69 -1.08
C MET A 91 9.42 -8.13 -0.72
N PRO A 92 10.29 -7.24 -0.21
CA PRO A 92 11.65 -7.59 0.16
C PRO A 92 11.68 -8.51 1.39
N LYS A 93 12.82 -9.20 1.57
CA LYS A 93 13.11 -10.00 2.77
C LYS A 93 13.51 -9.11 3.95
#